data_AF-C0D4U4-F1
#
_entry.id   AF-C0D4U4-F1
#
_cell.length_a   1.000
_cell.length_b   1.000
_cell.length_c   1.000
_cell.angle_alpha   90.00
_cell.angle_beta   90.00
_cell.angle_gamma   90.00
#
_symmetry.space_group_name_H-M   'P 1'
#
loop_
_entity.id
_entity.type
_entity.pdbx_description
1 polymer ?
#
loop_
_entity_poly.entity_id
_entity_poly.type
_entity_poly.pdbx_seq_one_letter_code
_entity_poly.pdbx_strand_id
1 'polypeptide(L)'
;METIVPVTRDQLEDVLKRLSDTKEFGDVLRAKGMLPTENPGEWLYFDLVPQQYEIRDGRPDYTGKVCVIGANLNEGALNQVFGRG
;
A
#
# COMPACT_ATOMS: atom_id res chain seq x y z
N MET A 1 2.94 17.16 -8.98
CA MET A 1 2.50 15.91 -9.61
C MET A 1 2.86 14.82 -8.61
N GLU A 2 1.88 14.40 -7.79
CA GLU A 2 2.11 13.37 -6.78
C GLU A 2 2.43 12.07 -7.51
N THR A 3 3.68 11.63 -7.44
CA THR A 3 4.16 10.47 -8.18
C THR A 3 4.30 9.33 -7.20
N ILE A 4 3.62 8.21 -7.45
CA ILE A 4 3.78 7.01 -6.64
C ILE A 4 5.24 6.53 -6.76
N VAL A 5 5.92 6.42 -5.62
CA VAL A 5 7.27 5.89 -5.55
C VAL A 5 7.23 4.37 -5.74
N PRO A 6 8.10 3.78 -6.59
CA PRO A 6 8.23 2.34 -6.71
C PRO A 6 8.54 1.66 -5.36
N VAL A 7 8.03 0.44 -5.16
CA VAL A 7 8.22 -0.32 -3.91
C VAL A 7 8.81 -1.70 -4.18
N THR A 8 9.57 -2.21 -3.21
CA THR A 8 9.90 -3.64 -3.18
C THR A 8 8.78 -4.45 -2.53
N ARG A 9 8.76 -5.76 -2.77
CA ARG A 9 7.80 -6.67 -2.12
C ARG A 9 7.94 -6.66 -0.61
N ASP A 10 9.17 -6.64 -0.09
CA ASP A 10 9.44 -6.64 1.35
C ASP A 10 9.00 -5.33 2.01
N GLN A 11 9.20 -4.19 1.35
CA GLN A 11 8.69 -2.90 1.83
C GLN A 11 7.15 -2.90 1.88
N LEU A 12 6.50 -3.41 0.83
CA LEU A 12 5.04 -3.50 0.81
C LEU A 12 4.54 -4.45 1.91
N GLU A 13 5.19 -5.58 2.11
CA GLU A 13 4.88 -6.54 3.18
C GLU A 13 4.98 -5.90 4.57
N ASP A 14 6.03 -5.14 4.86
CA ASP A 14 6.18 -4.41 6.14
C ASP A 14 5.03 -3.41 6.36
N VAL A 15 4.70 -2.64 5.33
CA VAL A 15 3.59 -1.67 5.39
C VAL A 15 2.25 -2.36 5.64
N LEU A 16 1.96 -3.45 4.93
CA LEU A 16 0.71 -4.21 5.11
C LEU A 16 0.64 -4.85 6.50
N LYS A 17 1.75 -5.37 7.02
CA LYS A 17 1.82 -5.90 8.37
C LYS A 17 1.52 -4.82 9.41
N ARG A 18 2.12 -3.64 9.30
CA ARG A 18 1.88 -2.54 10.24
C ARG A 18 0.45 -2.00 10.13
N LEU A 19 -0.13 -1.96 8.93
CA LEU A 19 -1.54 -1.61 8.70
C LEU A 19 -2.50 -2.62 9.36
N SER A 20 -2.16 -3.91 9.38
CA SER A 20 -2.96 -4.98 9.98
C SER A 20 -2.83 -5.02 11.51
N ASP A 21 -1.61 -4.86 12.03
CA ASP A 21 -1.28 -5.25 13.40
C ASP A 21 -1.17 -4.06 14.37
N THR A 22 -1.19 -2.83 13.86
CA THR A 22 -1.01 -1.62 14.67
C THR A 22 -2.13 -0.60 14.43
N LYS A 23 -2.19 0.42 15.28
CA LYS A 23 -3.06 1.61 15.09
C LYS A 23 -2.30 2.86 14.65
N GLU A 24 -1.07 2.71 14.18
CA GLU A 24 -0.23 3.83 13.70
C GLU A 24 -0.94 4.66 12.62
N PHE A 25 -1.73 3.98 11.79
CA PHE A 25 -2.44 4.56 10.65
C PHE A 25 -3.94 4.83 10.92
N GLY A 26 -4.39 4.63 12.16
CA GLY A 26 -5.81 4.57 12.51
C GLY A 26 -6.37 3.15 12.52
N ASP A 27 -7.69 3.03 12.59
CA ASP A 27 -8.40 1.75 12.56
C ASP A 27 -8.64 1.31 11.11
N VAL A 28 -7.66 0.64 10.51
CA VAL A 28 -7.73 0.18 9.12
C VAL A 28 -8.63 -1.06 9.00
N LEU A 29 -9.65 -0.98 8.15
CA LEU A 29 -10.60 -2.05 7.87
C LEU A 29 -10.37 -2.72 6.51
N ARG A 30 -9.79 -1.98 5.55
CA ARG A 30 -9.35 -2.52 4.28
C ARG A 30 -8.24 -1.65 3.70
N ALA A 31 -7.27 -2.27 3.03
CA ALA A 31 -6.40 -1.55 2.11
C ALA A 31 -6.26 -2.35 0.82
N LYS A 32 -6.30 -1.67 -0.33
CA LYS A 32 -6.11 -2.31 -1.62
C LYS A 32 -5.36 -1.38 -2.55
N GLY A 33 -4.48 -1.94 -3.36
CA GLY A 33 -3.78 -1.13 -4.34
C GLY A 33 -2.98 -1.92 -5.36
N MET A 34 -2.38 -1.16 -6.25
CA MET A 34 -1.41 -1.60 -7.24
C MET A 34 -0.28 -0.58 -7.27
N LEU A 35 0.95 -1.05 -7.15
CA LEU A 35 2.15 -0.22 -7.10
C LEU A 35 3.19 -0.77 -8.09
N PRO A 36 3.91 0.10 -8.81
CA PRO A 36 5.06 -0.33 -9.59
C PRO A 36 6.18 -0.81 -8.65
N THR A 37 7.00 -1.74 -9.12
CA THR A 37 8.26 -2.07 -8.46
C THR A 37 9.41 -1.27 -9.07
N GLU A 38 10.59 -1.39 -8.47
CA GLU A 38 11.83 -0.82 -9.00
C GLU A 38 12.22 -1.44 -10.37
N ASN A 39 11.70 -2.63 -10.68
CA ASN A 39 11.93 -3.31 -11.96
C ASN A 39 10.91 -2.81 -13.01
N PRO A 40 11.36 -2.27 -14.15
CA PRO A 40 10.46 -1.81 -15.20
C PRO A 40 9.53 -2.90 -15.70
N GLY A 41 8.22 -2.64 -15.65
CA GLY A 41 7.19 -3.59 -16.11
C GLY A 41 6.75 -4.62 -15.06
N GLU A 42 7.30 -4.57 -13.85
CA GLU A 42 6.81 -5.37 -12.72
C GLU A 42 5.94 -4.53 -11.78
N TRP A 43 4.84 -5.13 -11.34
CA TRP A 43 3.83 -4.47 -10.52
C TRP A 43 3.37 -5.41 -9.43
N LEU A 44 3.10 -4.86 -8.26
CA LEU A 44 2.55 -5.59 -7.12
C LEU A 44 1.15 -5.11 -6.83
N TYR A 45 0.22 -6.06 -6.78
CA TYR A 45 -1.15 -5.84 -6.37
C TYR A 45 -1.31 -6.37 -4.96
N PHE A 46 -1.98 -5.61 -4.10
CA PHE A 46 -2.25 -6.04 -2.74
C PHE A 46 -3.71 -5.87 -2.37
N ASP A 47 -4.14 -6.71 -1.44
CA ASP A 47 -5.41 -6.60 -0.73
C ASP A 47 -5.16 -6.94 0.74
N LEU A 48 -5.77 -6.18 1.64
CA LEU A 48 -5.64 -6.32 3.08
C LEU A 48 -7.00 -6.12 3.72
N VAL A 49 -7.28 -6.99 4.68
CA VAL A 49 -8.29 -6.85 5.74
C VAL A 49 -7.58 -7.04 7.08
N PRO A 50 -8.20 -6.73 8.23
CA PRO A 50 -7.56 -6.98 9.52
C PRO A 50 -7.09 -8.43 9.63
N GLN A 51 -5.84 -8.62 10.08
CA GLN A 51 -5.17 -9.92 10.29
C GLN A 51 -4.84 -10.72 9.02
N GLN A 52 -5.18 -10.24 7.83
CA GLN A 52 -4.89 -10.95 6.58
C GLN A 52 -4.56 -9.99 5.44
N TYR A 53 -3.49 -10.27 4.73
CA TYR A 53 -3.16 -9.59 3.49
C TYR A 53 -2.57 -10.55 2.47
N GLU A 54 -2.57 -10.12 1.21
CA GLU A 54 -1.92 -10.83 0.11
C GLU A 54 -1.21 -9.84 -0.80
N ILE A 55 -0.08 -10.27 -1.37
CA ILE A 55 0.66 -9.54 -2.40
C ILE A 55 0.83 -10.46 -3.61
N ARG A 56 0.39 -10.00 -4.77
CA ARG A 56 0.41 -10.74 -6.05
C ARG A 56 1.13 -9.94 -7.11
N ASP A 57 1.71 -10.63 -8.08
CA ASP A 57 2.22 -9.97 -9.28
C ASP A 57 1.05 -9.48 -10.14
N GLY A 58 1.19 -8.27 -10.63
CA GLY A 58 0.16 -7.54 -11.36
C GLY A 58 0.58 -7.20 -12.77
N ARG A 59 -0.39 -6.80 -13.60
CA ARG A 59 -0.09 -6.22 -14.91
C ARG A 59 0.34 -4.75 -14.76
N PRO A 60 1.26 -4.27 -15.61
CA PRO A 60 1.59 -2.85 -15.66
C PRO A 60 0.39 -1.95 -15.88
N ASP A 61 0.37 -0.82 -15.18
CA ASP A 61 -0.59 0.27 -15.36
C ASP A 61 0.18 1.60 -15.56
N TYR A 62 -0.52 2.70 -15.83
CA TYR A 62 0.11 4.00 -16.04
C TYR A 62 0.45 4.72 -14.72
N THR A 63 -0.23 4.40 -13.62
CA THR A 63 0.03 4.96 -12.28
C THR A 63 -0.37 4.00 -11.18
N GLY A 64 0.36 4.06 -10.06
CA GLY A 64 -0.04 3.37 -8.84
C GLY A 64 -1.35 3.92 -8.26
N LYS A 65 -2.13 3.04 -7.64
CA LYS A 65 -3.41 3.37 -7.01
C LYS A 65 -3.46 2.68 -5.66
N VAL A 66 -3.80 3.44 -4.63
CA VAL A 66 -3.97 2.94 -3.25
C VAL A 66 -5.28 3.48 -2.71
N CYS A 67 -6.05 2.61 -2.08
CA CYS A 67 -7.26 2.95 -1.33
C CYS A 67 -7.17 2.30 0.05
N VAL A 68 -7.36 3.10 1.08
CA VAL A 68 -7.38 2.68 2.49
C VAL A 68 -8.73 3.09 3.06
N ILE A 69 -9.40 2.15 3.72
CA ILE A 69 -10.72 2.33 4.33
C ILE A 69 -10.57 2.02 5.81
N GLY A 70 -11.03 2.94 6.66
CA GLY A 70 -10.95 2.79 8.10
C GLY A 70 -11.51 3.98 8.86
N ALA A 71 -11.33 4.00 10.18
CA ALA A 71 -11.75 5.08 11.06
C ALA A 71 -10.52 5.77 11.70
N ASN A 72 -10.63 7.08 11.97
CA ASN A 72 -9.56 7.88 12.57
C ASN A 72 -8.22 7.75 11.82
N LEU A 73 -8.27 7.72 10.48
CA LEU A 73 -7.10 7.46 9.66
C LEU A 73 -6.07 8.59 9.79
N ASN A 74 -4.80 8.20 9.96
CA ASN A 74 -3.69 9.14 9.95
C ASN A 74 -3.19 9.31 8.51
N GLU A 75 -3.80 10.24 7.78
CA GLU A 75 -3.49 10.51 6.37
C GLU A 75 -2.01 10.86 6.14
N GLY A 76 -1.37 11.58 7.08
CA GLY A 76 0.05 11.93 6.98
C GLY A 76 0.96 10.70 7.01
N ALA A 77 0.71 9.78 7.95
CA ALA A 77 1.46 8.52 8.04
C ALA A 77 1.20 7.62 6.83
N LEU A 78 -0.06 7.53 6.37
CA LEU A 78 -0.43 6.77 5.17
C LEU A 78 0.26 7.30 3.91
N ASN A 79 0.30 8.62 3.75
CA ASN A 79 0.95 9.28 2.63
C ASN A 79 2.48 9.04 2.63
N GLN A 80 3.12 9.05 3.81
CA GLN A 80 4.54 8.72 3.92
C GLN A 80 4.87 7.29 3.48
N VAL A 81 4.11 6.29 3.94
CA VAL A 81 4.40 4.88 3.64
C VAL A 81 4.06 4.48 2.20
N PHE A 82 3.12 5.17 1.56
CA PHE A 82 2.78 4.96 0.14
C PHE A 82 3.44 5.96 -0.82
N GLY A 83 4.38 6.78 -0.33
CA GLY A 83 5.16 7.69 -1.18
C GLY A 83 4.34 8.79 -1.85
N ARG A 84 3.25 9.25 -1.20
CA ARG A 84 2.48 10.43 -1.62
C ARG A 84 3.00 11.65 -0.85
N GLY A 85 4.07 12.26 -1.36
CA GLY A 85 4.68 13.49 -0.84
C GLY A 85 5.01 14.47 -1.96
#